data_AF-A0A936VAK6-F1
#
_entry.id   AF-A0A936VAK6-F1
#
_cell.length_a   1.000
_cell.length_b   1.000
_cell.length_c   1.000
_cell.angle_alpha   90.00
_cell.angle_beta   90.00
_cell.angle_gamma   90.00
#
_symmetry.space_group_name_H-M   'P 1'
#
loop_
_entity.id
_entity.type
_entity.pdbx_description
1 polymer ?
#
loop_
_entity_poly.entity_id
_entity_poly.type
_entity_poly.pdbx_seq_one_letter_code
_entity_poly.pdbx_strand_id
1 'polypeptide(L)'
;MENKSFDEVLQTINASQPVPPSSVVRLAPNIPGRRSLAGDLDNIVLMALRKEPERRYTSVEDLAEDVRRHLSGRPVIARPNTAVYLIGKFFNRHRLGVGAAALIVISLVARMIFALWQASVARHERTVRNTASRHSTTFKFTSI
;
A
#
# COMPACT_ATOMS: atom_id res chain seq x y z
N MET A 1 22.90 -43.87 6.37
CA MET A 1 21.57 -43.28 6.57
C MET A 1 21.07 -43.79 7.90
N GLU A 2 21.21 -42.99 8.94
CA GLU A 2 20.83 -43.33 10.30
C GLU A 2 19.31 -43.33 10.38
N ASN A 3 18.71 -44.49 10.65
CA ASN A 3 17.27 -44.66 10.67
C ASN A 3 16.76 -44.06 11.99
N LYS A 4 16.24 -42.83 11.92
CA LYS A 4 15.67 -42.15 13.08
C LYS A 4 14.59 -43.02 13.70
N SER A 5 14.64 -43.20 15.02
CA SER A 5 13.59 -43.92 15.75
C SER A 5 12.24 -43.23 15.53
N PHE A 6 11.14 -43.97 15.48
CA PHE A 6 9.80 -43.40 15.36
C PHE A 6 9.52 -42.37 16.46
N ASP A 7 10.02 -42.62 17.67
CA ASP A 7 9.92 -41.70 18.81
C ASP A 7 10.68 -40.39 18.56
N GLU A 8 11.83 -40.47 17.91
CA GLU A 8 12.63 -39.30 17.52
C GLU A 8 11.90 -38.48 16.44
N VAL A 9 11.22 -39.14 15.51
CA VAL A 9 10.40 -38.47 14.48
C VAL A 9 9.19 -37.78 15.13
N LEU A 10 8.47 -38.45 16.02
CA LEU A 10 7.35 -37.86 16.76
C LEU A 10 7.80 -36.69 17.64
N GLN A 11 8.95 -36.83 18.33
CA GLN A 11 9.53 -35.77 19.12
C GLN A 11 9.93 -34.57 18.25
N THR A 12 10.52 -34.83 17.08
CA THR A 12 10.88 -33.77 16.12
C THR A 12 9.64 -33.05 15.61
N ILE A 13 8.57 -33.78 15.25
CA ILE A 13 7.31 -33.21 14.76
C ILE A 13 6.66 -32.34 15.85
N ASN A 14 6.70 -32.74 17.11
CA ASN A 14 6.09 -31.97 18.20
C ASN A 14 6.95 -30.77 18.64
N ALA A 15 8.27 -30.95 18.76
CA ALA A 15 9.17 -29.94 19.32
C ALA A 15 9.69 -28.92 18.31
N SER A 16 9.81 -29.28 17.03
CA SER A 16 10.43 -28.40 16.03
C SER A 16 9.44 -27.34 15.53
N GLN A 17 9.84 -26.07 15.64
CA GLN A 17 9.08 -24.99 15.03
C GLN A 17 9.18 -25.05 13.51
N PRO A 18 8.06 -24.89 12.79
CA PRO A 18 8.08 -24.87 11.33
C PRO A 18 8.85 -23.65 10.84
N VAL A 19 9.77 -23.86 9.90
CA VAL A 19 10.45 -22.77 9.19
C VAL A 19 9.59 -22.31 8.01
N PRO A 20 9.71 -21.05 7.56
CA PRO A 20 8.97 -20.56 6.40
C PRO A 20 9.28 -21.41 5.15
N PRO A 21 8.28 -21.87 4.39
CA PRO A 21 8.50 -22.59 3.12
C PRO A 21 9.49 -21.91 2.18
N SER A 22 9.45 -20.58 2.10
CA SER A 22 10.35 -19.79 1.26
C SER A 22 11.82 -19.85 1.69
N SER A 23 12.12 -20.16 2.96
CA SER A 23 13.50 -20.33 3.43
C SER A 23 14.08 -21.69 3.00
N VAL A 24 13.25 -22.74 2.98
CA VAL A 24 13.62 -24.07 2.49
C VAL A 24 13.89 -24.02 0.99
N VAL A 25 12.98 -23.40 0.22
CA VAL A 25 13.14 -23.26 -1.24
C VAL A 25 14.29 -22.32 -1.60
N ARG A 26 14.68 -21.38 -0.73
CA ARG A 26 15.85 -20.53 -0.95
C ARG A 26 17.16 -21.32 -1.03
N LEU A 27 17.22 -22.47 -0.37
CA LEU A 27 18.37 -23.38 -0.39
C LEU A 27 18.31 -24.39 -1.55
N ALA A 28 17.15 -24.49 -2.23
CA ALA A 28 16.92 -25.37 -3.38
C ALA A 28 16.62 -24.55 -4.66
N PRO A 29 17.64 -24.15 -5.44
CA PRO A 29 17.52 -23.10 -6.46
C PRO A 29 16.61 -23.43 -7.67
N ASN A 30 16.23 -24.70 -7.86
CA ASN A 30 15.54 -25.17 -9.07
C ASN A 30 14.02 -25.43 -8.92
N ILE A 31 13.36 -24.85 -7.91
CA ILE A 31 11.90 -25.01 -7.74
C ILE A 31 11.16 -23.88 -8.47
N PRO A 32 10.30 -24.18 -9.48
CA PRO A 32 9.45 -23.19 -10.13
C PRO A 32 8.52 -22.49 -9.12
N GLY A 33 8.24 -21.20 -9.31
CA GLY A 33 7.31 -20.47 -8.43
C GLY A 33 7.91 -20.02 -7.08
N ARG A 34 9.23 -20.06 -6.91
CA ARG A 34 9.90 -19.59 -5.68
C ARG A 34 9.46 -18.20 -5.18
N ARG A 35 9.17 -17.26 -6.09
CA ARG A 35 8.71 -15.91 -5.72
C ARG A 35 7.27 -15.88 -5.18
N SER A 36 6.41 -16.80 -5.63
CA SER A 36 5.02 -16.85 -5.16
C SER A 36 4.89 -17.51 -3.78
N LEU A 37 5.85 -18.37 -3.42
CA LEU A 37 5.89 -19.03 -2.10
C LEU A 37 6.22 -18.08 -0.95
N ALA A 38 6.84 -16.93 -1.23
CA ALA A 38 7.22 -15.97 -0.21
C ALA A 38 6.02 -15.09 0.22
N GLY A 39 6.01 -14.70 1.51
CA GLY A 39 5.05 -13.73 2.02
C GLY A 39 3.76 -14.37 2.51
N ASP A 40 2.64 -14.14 1.83
CA ASP A 40 1.33 -14.57 2.34
C ASP A 40 1.23 -16.11 2.43
N LEU A 41 1.84 -16.87 1.49
CA LEU A 41 1.90 -18.34 1.59
C LEU A 41 2.77 -18.84 2.75
N ASP A 42 3.88 -18.18 3.05
CA ASP A 42 4.66 -18.50 4.26
C ASP A 42 3.78 -18.36 5.50
N ASN A 43 3.05 -17.26 5.61
CA ASN A 43 2.19 -16.99 6.76
C ASN A 43 1.07 -18.03 6.88
N ILE A 44 0.38 -18.37 5.79
CA ILE A 44 -0.68 -19.38 5.78
C ILE A 44 -0.16 -20.73 6.27
N VAL A 45 0.98 -21.19 5.72
CA VAL A 45 1.58 -22.48 6.11
C VAL A 45 2.05 -22.45 7.55
N LEU A 46 2.73 -21.38 7.98
CA LEU A 46 3.20 -21.25 9.36
C LEU A 46 2.04 -21.20 10.36
N MET A 47 0.93 -20.52 10.03
CA MET A 47 -0.27 -20.50 10.86
C MET A 47 -0.92 -21.89 10.94
N ALA A 48 -1.03 -22.61 9.82
CA ALA A 48 -1.58 -23.97 9.78
C ALA A 48 -0.74 -24.98 10.57
N LEU A 49 0.58 -24.79 10.63
CA LEU A 49 1.55 -25.68 11.30
C LEU A 49 1.88 -25.28 12.75
N ARG A 50 1.22 -24.27 13.33
CA ARG A 50 1.45 -23.90 14.73
C ARG A 50 1.20 -25.09 15.66
N LYS A 51 2.01 -25.18 16.71
CA LYS A 51 1.90 -26.26 17.70
C LYS A 51 0.70 -26.07 18.61
N GLU A 52 0.40 -24.82 18.96
CA GLU A 52 -0.77 -24.43 19.73
C GLU A 52 -2.04 -24.50 18.85
N PRO A 53 -2.95 -25.48 19.04
CA PRO A 53 -4.16 -25.62 18.22
C PRO A 53 -5.03 -24.36 18.21
N GLU A 54 -5.13 -23.68 19.35
CA GLU A 54 -5.90 -22.45 19.53
C GLU A 54 -5.35 -21.25 18.75
N ARG A 55 -4.11 -21.33 18.25
CA ARG A 55 -3.50 -20.30 17.39
C ARG A 55 -3.53 -20.65 15.91
N ARG A 56 -3.96 -21.86 15.55
CA ARG A 56 -4.20 -22.28 14.15
C ARG A 56 -5.53 -21.72 13.65
N TYR A 57 -5.87 -22.07 12.42
CA TYR A 57 -7.22 -21.86 11.91
C TYR A 57 -8.23 -22.63 12.76
N THR A 58 -9.36 -21.99 13.07
CA THR A 58 -10.44 -22.60 13.84
C THR A 58 -11.12 -23.73 13.07
N SER A 59 -11.15 -23.61 11.73
CA SER A 59 -11.75 -24.60 10.83
C SER A 59 -10.94 -24.78 9.54
N VAL A 60 -11.25 -25.85 8.80
CA VAL A 60 -10.70 -26.05 7.44
C VAL A 60 -11.24 -24.99 6.49
N GLU A 61 -12.46 -24.52 6.71
CA GLU A 61 -13.10 -23.44 5.97
C GLU A 61 -12.32 -22.13 6.08
N ASP A 62 -11.78 -21.81 7.27
CA ASP A 62 -10.95 -20.62 7.47
C ASP A 62 -9.63 -20.70 6.70
N LEU A 63 -8.99 -21.88 6.70
CA LEU A 63 -7.80 -22.13 5.89
C LEU A 63 -8.11 -21.98 4.39
N ALA A 64 -9.22 -22.58 3.94
CA ALA A 64 -9.64 -22.50 2.54
C ALA A 64 -9.98 -21.06 2.12
N GLU A 65 -10.59 -20.29 3.02
CA GLU A 65 -10.86 -18.87 2.80
C GLU A 65 -9.57 -18.06 2.69
N ASP A 66 -8.56 -18.37 3.50
CA ASP A 66 -7.29 -17.67 3.42
C ASP A 66 -6.52 -17.97 2.12
N VAL A 67 -6.61 -19.20 1.63
CA VAL A 67 -6.10 -19.59 0.31
C VAL A 67 -6.85 -18.83 -0.79
N ARG A 68 -8.18 -18.75 -0.74
CA ARG A 68 -8.97 -17.96 -1.71
C ARG A 68 -8.61 -16.48 -1.67
N ARG A 69 -8.36 -15.91 -0.48
CA ARG A 69 -7.90 -14.53 -0.32
C ARG A 69 -6.53 -14.33 -0.94
N HIS A 70 -5.59 -15.25 -0.72
CA HIS A 70 -4.29 -15.22 -1.34
C HIS A 70 -4.39 -15.21 -2.88
N LEU A 71 -5.15 -16.15 -3.45
CA LEU A 71 -5.35 -16.28 -4.90
C LEU A 71 -6.06 -15.07 -5.52
N SER A 72 -6.99 -14.45 -4.78
CA SER A 72 -7.71 -13.24 -5.23
C SER A 72 -7.00 -11.92 -4.91
N GLY A 73 -5.76 -11.98 -4.40
CA GLY A 73 -4.99 -10.79 -4.05
C GLY A 73 -5.60 -9.97 -2.91
N ARG A 74 -6.40 -10.58 -2.04
CA ARG A 74 -6.97 -9.98 -0.84
C ARG A 74 -6.02 -10.12 0.36
N PRO A 75 -6.21 -9.32 1.43
CA PRO A 75 -5.52 -9.51 2.70
C PRO A 75 -5.83 -10.89 3.32
N VAL A 76 -4.80 -11.61 3.72
CA VAL A 76 -4.91 -12.91 4.41
C VAL A 76 -5.01 -12.72 5.92
N ILE A 77 -5.70 -13.63 6.61
CA ILE A 77 -5.87 -13.69 8.06
C ILE A 77 -4.53 -14.07 8.72
N ALA A 78 -3.74 -14.94 8.08
CA ALA A 78 -2.47 -15.41 8.61
C ALA A 78 -1.41 -14.33 8.83
N ARG A 79 -1.60 -13.14 8.25
CA ARG A 79 -0.67 -12.02 8.38
C ARG A 79 -1.22 -10.97 9.35
N PRO A 80 -0.39 -10.37 10.21
CA PRO A 80 -0.82 -9.26 11.06
C PRO A 80 -1.46 -8.15 10.25
N ASN A 81 -2.55 -7.59 10.77
CA ASN A 81 -3.27 -6.46 10.15
C ASN A 81 -2.45 -5.18 10.23
N THR A 82 -1.48 -5.01 9.31
CA THR A 82 -0.71 -3.78 9.16
C THR A 82 -1.37 -2.86 8.15
N ALA A 83 -1.56 -1.58 8.50
CA ALA A 83 -2.18 -0.59 7.61
C ALA A 83 -1.50 -0.53 6.22
N VAL A 84 -0.16 -0.56 6.18
CA VAL A 84 0.63 -0.57 4.94
C VAL A 84 0.28 -1.78 4.05
N TYR A 85 0.09 -2.96 4.63
CA TYR A 85 -0.26 -4.18 3.89
C TYR A 85 -1.66 -4.08 3.29
N LEU A 86 -2.64 -3.63 4.08
CA LEU A 86 -4.02 -3.46 3.65
C LEU A 86 -4.12 -2.42 2.53
N ILE A 87 -3.45 -1.28 2.71
CA ILE A 87 -3.38 -0.20 1.73
C ILE A 87 -2.73 -0.73 0.44
N GLY A 88 -1.57 -1.38 0.50
CA GLY A 88 -0.91 -1.94 -0.68
C GLY A 88 -1.79 -2.89 -1.49
N LYS A 89 -2.51 -3.79 -0.81
CA LYS A 89 -3.48 -4.71 -1.45
C LYS A 89 -4.67 -3.96 -2.06
N PHE A 90 -5.17 -2.93 -1.40
CA PHE A 90 -6.24 -2.06 -1.92
C PHE A 90 -5.82 -1.33 -3.20
N PHE A 91 -4.64 -0.70 -3.18
CA PHE A 91 -4.08 -0.02 -4.34
C PHE A 91 -3.89 -0.96 -5.52
N ASN A 92 -3.35 -2.17 -5.28
CA ASN A 92 -3.16 -3.15 -6.35
C ASN A 92 -4.48 -3.67 -6.94
N ARG A 93 -5.56 -3.70 -6.16
CA ARG A 93 -6.89 -4.12 -6.62
C ARG A 93 -7.64 -3.02 -7.37
N HIS A 94 -7.48 -1.76 -6.95
CA HIS A 94 -8.21 -0.62 -7.50
C HIS A 94 -7.33 0.33 -8.33
N ARG A 95 -6.27 -0.19 -8.99
CA ARG A 95 -5.26 0.62 -9.71
C ARG A 95 -5.87 1.63 -10.67
N LEU A 96 -6.90 1.24 -11.41
CA LEU A 96 -7.60 2.12 -12.36
C LEU A 96 -8.35 3.25 -11.66
N GLY A 97 -9.16 2.91 -10.64
CA GLY A 97 -9.95 3.89 -9.89
C GLY A 97 -9.06 4.86 -9.10
N VAL A 98 -8.00 4.34 -8.47
CA VAL A 98 -6.98 5.14 -7.79
C VAL A 98 -6.26 6.06 -8.78
N GLY A 99 -5.87 5.55 -9.95
CA GLY A 99 -5.22 6.35 -11.00
C GLY A 99 -6.11 7.49 -11.50
N ALA A 100 -7.38 7.20 -11.78
CA ALA A 100 -8.36 8.20 -12.21
C ALA A 100 -8.59 9.27 -11.12
N ALA A 101 -8.78 8.86 -9.87
CA ALA A 101 -8.92 9.78 -8.75
C ALA A 101 -7.68 10.67 -8.57
N ALA A 102 -6.47 10.09 -8.70
CA ALA A 102 -5.23 10.84 -8.65
C ALA A 102 -5.14 11.90 -9.76
N LEU A 103 -5.52 11.56 -10.99
CA LEU A 103 -5.55 12.52 -12.10
C LEU A 103 -6.52 13.69 -11.84
N ILE A 104 -7.70 13.40 -11.30
CA ILE A 104 -8.67 14.43 -10.93
C ILE A 104 -8.07 15.36 -9.87
N VAL A 105 -7.50 14.81 -8.80
CA VAL A 105 -6.86 15.59 -7.73
C VAL A 105 -5.72 16.45 -8.29
N ILE A 106 -4.85 15.87 -9.12
CA ILE A 106 -3.76 16.60 -9.78
C ILE A 106 -4.31 17.76 -10.63
N SER A 107 -5.38 17.52 -11.40
CA SER A 107 -6.00 18.55 -12.22
C SER A 107 -6.58 19.70 -11.38
N LEU A 108 -7.20 19.39 -10.24
CA LEU A 108 -7.75 20.38 -9.32
C LEU A 108 -6.65 21.20 -8.65
N VAL A 109 -5.56 20.55 -8.22
CA VAL A 109 -4.39 21.21 -7.64
C VAL A 109 -3.72 22.11 -8.68
N ALA A 110 -3.52 21.61 -9.90
CA ALA A 110 -2.95 22.40 -10.99
C ALA A 110 -3.82 23.63 -11.31
N ARG A 111 -5.14 23.47 -11.40
CA ARG A 111 -6.08 24.59 -11.58
C ARG A 111 -6.01 25.59 -10.44
N MET A 112 -5.95 25.12 -9.19
CA MET A 112 -5.84 25.98 -8.02
C MET A 112 -4.56 26.82 -8.06
N ILE A 113 -3.42 26.18 -8.31
CA ILE A 113 -2.13 26.86 -8.44
C ILE A 113 -2.18 27.90 -9.57
N PHE A 114 -2.72 27.52 -10.73
CA PHE A 114 -2.86 28.41 -11.88
C PHE A 114 -3.74 29.63 -11.56
N ALA A 115 -4.88 29.43 -10.89
CA ALA A 115 -5.77 30.52 -10.49
C ALA A 115 -5.10 31.49 -9.51
N LEU A 116 -4.35 30.96 -8.53
CA LEU A 116 -3.60 31.79 -7.58
C LEU A 116 -2.49 32.61 -8.26
N TRP A 117 -1.83 32.02 -9.26
CA TRP A 117 -0.83 32.72 -10.08
C TRP A 117 -1.46 33.83 -10.92
N GLN A 118 -2.59 33.57 -11.59
CA GLN A 118 -3.29 34.63 -12.33
C GLN A 118 -3.76 35.76 -11.42
N ALA A 119 -4.29 35.43 -10.24
CA ALA A 119 -4.73 36.41 -9.27
C ALA A 119 -3.58 37.28 -8.76
N SER A 120 -2.36 36.72 -8.61
CA SER A 120 -1.19 37.51 -8.23
C SER A 120 -0.75 38.44 -9.36
N VAL A 121 -0.70 37.97 -10.61
CA VAL A 121 -0.34 38.79 -11.78
C VAL A 121 -1.31 39.95 -11.96
N ALA A 122 -2.62 39.71 -11.90
CA ALA A 122 -3.65 40.75 -12.04
C ALA A 122 -3.58 41.83 -10.94
N ARG A 123 -3.08 41.49 -9.75
CA ARG A 123 -2.86 42.48 -8.67
C ARG A 123 -1.74 43.47 -9.01
N HIS A 124 -0.70 43.04 -9.72
CA HIS A 124 0.42 43.91 -10.11
C HIS A 124 0.00 44.93 -11.18
N GLU A 125 -0.91 44.57 -12.09
CA GLU A 125 -1.40 45.51 -13.11
C GLU A 125 -2.29 46.61 -12.52
N ARG A 126 -3.06 46.29 -11.47
CA ARG A 126 -3.96 47.23 -10.81
C ARG A 126 -3.23 48.30 -9.99
N THR A 127 -2.12 47.94 -9.34
CA THR A 127 -1.30 48.91 -8.59
C THR A 127 -0.63 49.91 -9.52
N VAL A 128 -0.14 49.47 -10.69
CA VAL A 128 0.48 50.35 -11.70
C VAL A 128 -0.54 51.31 -12.32
N ARG A 129 -1.78 50.87 -12.55
CA ARG A 129 -2.84 51.75 -13.09
C ARG A 129 -3.32 52.79 -12.05
N ASN A 130 -3.40 52.42 -10.77
CA ASN A 130 -3.81 53.35 -9.71
C ASN A 130 -2.75 54.43 -9.39
N THR A 131 -1.47 54.17 -9.60
CA THR A 131 -0.42 55.20 -9.45
C THR A 131 -0.40 56.18 -10.62
N ALA A 132 -0.69 55.72 -11.84
CA ALA A 132 -0.79 56.58 -13.02
C ALA A 132 -1.97 57.58 -12.94
N SER A 133 -3.12 57.17 -12.38
CA SER A 133 -4.31 58.05 -12.27
C SER A 133 -4.20 59.13 -11.20
N ARG A 134 -3.20 59.09 -10.31
CA ARG A 134 -3.01 60.10 -9.25
C ARG A 134 -2.30 61.37 -9.73
N HIS A 135 -1.63 61.35 -10.88
CA HIS A 135 -0.87 62.51 -11.38
C HIS A 135 -1.67 63.48 -12.27
N SER A 136 -2.90 63.15 -12.66
CA SER A 136 -3.66 63.93 -13.65
C SER A 136 -4.73 64.87 -13.07
N THR A 137 -4.93 64.90 -11.74
CA THR A 137 -6.08 65.60 -11.14
C THR A 137 -5.73 66.91 -10.41
N THR A 138 -4.48 67.38 -10.46
CA THR A 138 -4.02 68.56 -9.68
C THR A 138 -3.68 69.80 -10.55
N PHE A 139 -4.17 69.89 -11.79
CA PHE A 139 -3.89 71.03 -12.69
C PHE A 139 -5.15 71.70 -13.26
N LYS A 140 -6.22 71.83 -12.45
CA LYS A 140 -7.41 72.64 -12.80
C LYS A 140 -7.94 73.47 -11.63
N PHE A 141 -7.05 74.15 -10.90
CA PHE A 141 -7.48 75.18 -9.96
C PHE A 141 -6.54 76.38 -10.04
N THR A 142 -7.14 77.55 -10.29
CA THR A 142 -6.53 78.90 -10.26
C THR A 142 -6.03 79.46 -11.60
N SER A 143 -6.94 80.10 -12.33
CA SER A 143 -6.65 81.37 -13.01
C SER A 143 -7.94 82.19 -13.10
N ILE A 144 -8.04 83.22 -12.25
CA ILE A 144 -8.87 84.41 -12.46
C ILE A 144 -7.94 85.44 -13.11
#